data_AF-V4B4M4-F1
#
_entry.id   AF-V4B4M4-F1
#
_cell.length_a   1.000
_cell.length_b   1.000
_cell.length_c   1.000
_cell.angle_alpha   90.00
_cell.angle_beta   90.00
_cell.angle_gamma   90.00
#
_symmetry.space_group_name_H-M   'P 1'
#
loop_
_entity.id
_entity.type
_entity.pdbx_description
1 polymer ?
#
loop_
_entity_poly.entity_id
_entity_poly.type
_entity_poly.pdbx_seq_one_letter_code
_entity_poly.pdbx_strand_id
1 'polypeptide(L)'
;MKKCIIIVLNSTLFCFLLQYDQNFVAVVPPKEVTFTNLNDNINNDFLENMCKGFGKIEECKIYYHPKTKKHIGVGKVLFISSKAAKSCVDKLHQTSKMGNIMTVILDTMGKL
;
A
#
# COMPACT_ATOMS: atom_id res chain seq x y z
N MET A 1 6.73 -0.11 33.45
CA MET A 1 5.58 -0.08 32.51
C MET A 1 6.06 -0.68 31.19
N LYS A 2 5.66 -1.93 30.90
CA LYS A 2 6.15 -2.74 29.77
C LYS A 2 5.26 -2.50 28.55
N LYS A 3 5.82 -2.17 27.39
CA LYS A 3 5.07 -2.19 26.12
C LYS A 3 5.68 -3.18 25.14
N CYS A 4 4.76 -3.95 24.58
CA CYS A 4 4.95 -5.17 23.85
C CYS A 4 4.98 -4.94 22.32
N ILE A 5 5.91 -5.41 21.47
CA ILE A 5 5.69 -5.72 20.01
C ILE A 5 6.52 -6.93 19.48
N ILE A 6 5.85 -7.78 18.68
CA ILE A 6 6.28 -9.05 18.06
C ILE A 6 7.05 -8.81 16.82
N ILE A 7 8.16 -9.53 16.68
CA ILE A 7 8.59 -10.01 15.39
C ILE A 7 8.86 -11.51 15.50
N VAL A 8 8.06 -12.31 14.79
CA VAL A 8 8.25 -13.77 14.65
C VAL A 8 9.30 -13.98 13.57
N LEU A 9 10.50 -14.40 13.95
CA LEU A 9 11.40 -15.12 13.05
C LEU A 9 10.91 -16.57 12.94
N ASN A 10 11.07 -17.14 11.75
CA ASN A 10 10.45 -18.40 11.32
C ASN A 10 10.44 -19.51 12.37
N SER A 11 9.32 -20.24 12.36
CA SER A 11 9.03 -21.49 13.08
C SER A 11 8.68 -21.29 14.56
N THR A 12 7.40 -20.94 14.79
CA THR A 12 6.73 -20.85 16.10
C THR A 12 7.36 -19.90 17.11
N LEU A 13 7.02 -18.60 17.06
CA LEU A 13 6.47 -17.87 18.22
C LEU A 13 6.12 -16.41 17.89
N PHE A 14 4.85 -16.08 18.15
CA PHE A 14 4.37 -14.78 18.62
C PHE A 14 5.39 -14.11 19.58
N CYS A 15 5.65 -12.82 19.49
CA CYS A 15 6.59 -12.09 20.35
C CYS A 15 6.18 -10.64 20.69
N PHE A 16 4.93 -10.29 21.05
CA PHE A 16 4.49 -8.91 21.40
C PHE A 16 5.32 -8.58 22.63
N LEU A 17 6.53 -7.98 22.47
CA LEU A 17 7.50 -7.35 23.39
C LEU A 17 8.89 -7.04 22.81
N LEU A 18 9.04 -5.90 22.12
CA LEU A 18 10.28 -5.14 22.16
C LEU A 18 10.08 -3.84 22.93
N GLN A 19 10.71 -3.80 24.10
CA GLN A 19 11.02 -2.57 24.81
C GLN A 19 11.89 -1.73 23.87
N TYR A 20 11.43 -0.51 23.61
CA TYR A 20 12.05 0.41 22.67
C TYR A 20 13.29 1.01 23.33
N ASP A 21 14.48 0.57 22.93
CA ASP A 21 15.68 1.40 23.08
C ASP A 21 15.65 2.46 21.99
N GLN A 22 16.05 3.68 22.34
CA GLN A 22 15.87 4.92 21.56
C GLN A 22 16.59 4.96 20.20
N ASN A 23 17.19 3.86 19.72
CA ASN A 23 18.07 3.81 18.54
C ASN A 23 17.75 2.71 17.50
N PHE A 24 16.57 2.07 17.48
CA PHE A 24 16.28 1.07 16.44
C PHE A 24 15.83 1.72 15.11
N VAL A 25 16.78 1.93 14.19
CA VAL A 25 16.51 2.34 12.80
C VAL A 25 16.14 1.12 11.96
N ALA A 26 14.95 0.55 12.16
CA ALA A 26 14.40 -0.41 11.22
C ALA A 26 13.93 0.32 9.96
N VAL A 27 14.39 -0.12 8.78
CA VAL A 27 13.79 0.31 7.51
C VAL A 27 12.37 -0.24 7.48
N VAL A 28 11.37 0.63 7.64
CA VAL A 28 9.96 0.24 7.53
C VAL A 28 9.76 -0.31 6.12
N PRO A 29 9.31 -1.57 5.97
CA PRO A 29 9.18 -2.15 4.65
C PRO A 29 8.07 -1.40 3.88
N PRO A 30 8.30 -1.03 2.61
CA PRO A 30 7.32 -0.28 1.84
C PRO A 30 6.13 -1.18 1.51
N LYS A 31 4.99 -0.82 2.08
CA LYS A 31 3.72 -1.52 1.98
C LYS A 31 2.69 -0.76 1.16
N GLU A 32 2.99 0.50 0.89
CA GLU A 32 2.10 1.44 0.24
C GLU A 32 2.40 1.50 -1.26
N VAL A 33 1.33 1.53 -2.04
CA VAL A 33 1.38 1.62 -3.49
C VAL A 33 0.52 2.80 -3.92
N THR A 34 1.13 3.69 -4.72
CA THR A 34 0.47 4.85 -5.28
C THR A 34 0.17 4.61 -6.76
N PHE A 35 -1.07 4.87 -7.14
CA PHE A 35 -1.58 4.75 -8.50
C PHE A 35 -1.80 6.15 -9.04
N THR A 36 -1.32 6.42 -10.24
CA THR A 36 -1.55 7.66 -10.98
C THR A 36 -2.09 7.36 -12.38
N ASN A 37 -2.74 8.36 -12.98
CA ASN A 37 -3.46 8.24 -14.24
C ASN A 37 -4.60 7.19 -14.23
N LEU A 38 -5.21 6.96 -13.07
CA LEU A 38 -6.40 6.12 -12.95
C LEU A 38 -7.57 6.70 -13.76
N ASN A 39 -8.32 5.83 -14.43
CA ASN A 39 -9.58 6.20 -15.06
C ASN A 39 -10.62 6.58 -13.99
N ASP A 40 -11.50 7.53 -14.29
CA ASP A 40 -12.52 8.04 -13.37
C ASP A 40 -13.64 7.03 -13.06
N ASN A 41 -13.79 5.98 -13.88
CA ASN A 41 -14.67 4.85 -13.59
C ASN A 41 -14.09 3.90 -12.52
N ILE A 42 -12.82 4.05 -12.13
CA ILE A 42 -12.20 3.24 -11.08
C ILE A 42 -12.53 3.87 -9.72
N ASN A 43 -13.52 3.29 -9.03
CA ASN A 43 -13.87 3.65 -7.66
C ASN A 43 -13.05 2.84 -6.63
N ASN A 44 -13.30 3.10 -5.34
CA ASN A 44 -12.56 2.43 -4.27
C ASN A 44 -12.73 0.91 -4.31
N ASP A 45 -13.96 0.42 -4.49
CA ASP A 45 -14.25 -1.02 -4.55
C ASP A 45 -13.56 -1.70 -5.74
N PHE A 46 -13.52 -1.04 -6.90
CA PHE A 46 -12.85 -1.55 -8.09
C PHE A 46 -11.33 -1.65 -7.86
N LEU A 47 -10.72 -0.59 -7.34
CA LEU A 47 -9.29 -0.58 -7.02
C LEU A 47 -8.94 -1.64 -5.98
N GLU A 48 -9.76 -1.76 -4.94
CA GLU A 48 -9.58 -2.77 -3.89
C GLU A 48 -9.68 -4.18 -4.48
N ASN A 49 -10.72 -4.48 -5.25
CA ASN A 49 -10.90 -5.78 -5.89
C ASN A 49 -9.77 -6.12 -6.88
N MET A 50 -9.29 -5.14 -7.64
CA MET A 50 -8.13 -5.31 -8.51
C MET A 50 -6.86 -5.66 -7.72
N CYS A 51 -6.67 -5.04 -6.55
CA CYS A 51 -5.47 -5.21 -5.74
C CYS A 51 -5.51 -6.43 -4.81
N LYS A 52 -6.70 -6.92 -4.43
CA LYS A 52 -6.89 -8.11 -3.57
C LYS A 52 -6.21 -9.36 -4.12
N GLY A 53 -6.07 -9.46 -5.45
CA GLY A 53 -5.38 -10.57 -6.12
C GLY A 53 -3.88 -10.68 -5.81
N PHE A 54 -3.24 -9.61 -5.32
CA PHE A 54 -1.81 -9.62 -4.97
C PHE A 54 -1.56 -9.89 -3.48
N GLY A 55 -2.54 -9.61 -2.63
CA GLY A 55 -2.47 -9.85 -1.19
C GLY A 55 -3.55 -9.13 -0.40
N LYS A 56 -3.53 -9.32 0.93
CA LYS A 56 -4.49 -8.68 1.83
C LYS A 56 -4.23 -7.18 1.93
N ILE A 57 -5.28 -6.40 1.72
CA ILE A 57 -5.29 -4.94 1.79
C ILE A 57 -5.65 -4.52 3.21
N GLU A 58 -4.93 -3.50 3.69
CA GLU A 58 -5.18 -2.82 4.96
C GLU A 58 -5.98 -1.53 4.76
N GLU A 59 -5.63 -0.75 3.73
CA GLU A 59 -6.33 0.48 3.37
C GLU A 59 -6.38 0.62 1.84
N CYS A 60 -7.49 1.12 1.30
CA CYS A 60 -7.64 1.51 -0.09
C CYS A 60 -8.35 2.86 -0.16
N LYS A 61 -7.80 3.79 -0.94
CA LYS A 61 -8.32 5.15 -1.05
C LYS A 61 -8.14 5.71 -2.45
N ILE A 62 -9.22 6.26 -2.99
CA ILE A 62 -9.19 7.12 -4.18
C ILE A 62 -9.21 8.58 -3.74
N TYR A 63 -8.38 9.40 -4.39
CA TYR A 63 -8.36 10.82 -4.14
C TYR A 63 -9.32 11.55 -5.08
N TYR A 64 -10.02 12.53 -4.50
CA TYR A 64 -10.97 13.39 -5.21
C TYR A 64 -10.64 14.83 -4.92
N HIS A 65 -10.95 15.71 -5.86
CA HIS A 65 -10.77 17.14 -5.69
C HIS A 65 -11.66 17.63 -4.52
N PRO A 66 -11.13 18.37 -3.54
CA PRO A 66 -11.81 18.62 -2.28
C PRO A 66 -13.13 19.39 -2.43
N LYS A 67 -13.20 20.31 -3.41
CA LYS A 67 -14.38 21.15 -3.68
C LYS A 67 -15.38 20.52 -4.65
N THR A 68 -14.89 20.05 -5.80
CA THR A 68 -15.75 19.55 -6.90
C THR A 68 -16.06 18.07 -6.78
N LYS A 69 -15.39 17.35 -5.87
CA LYS A 69 -15.46 15.89 -5.73
C LYS A 69 -15.13 15.11 -7.01
N LYS A 70 -14.51 15.77 -8.00
CA LYS A 70 -14.06 15.12 -9.23
C LYS A 70 -12.91 14.17 -8.94
N HIS A 71 -12.93 13.00 -9.56
CA HIS A 71 -11.84 12.03 -9.51
C HIS A 71 -10.55 12.64 -10.09
N ILE A 72 -9.44 12.62 -9.34
CA ILE A 72 -8.17 13.24 -9.79
C ILE A 72 -7.21 12.26 -10.47
N GLY A 73 -7.61 10.99 -10.61
CA GLY A 73 -6.78 9.97 -11.24
C GLY A 73 -5.68 9.43 -10.32
N VAL A 74 -5.76 9.69 -9.01
CA VAL A 74 -4.78 9.24 -8.02
C VAL A 74 -5.45 8.35 -7.00
N GLY A 75 -4.80 7.24 -6.66
CA GLY A 75 -5.24 6.30 -5.65
C GLY A 75 -4.07 5.77 -4.82
N LYS A 76 -4.38 5.26 -3.65
CA LYS A 76 -3.45 4.65 -2.70
C LYS A 76 -3.99 3.31 -2.25
N VAL A 77 -3.12 2.31 -2.19
CA VAL A 77 -3.40 1.01 -1.57
C VAL A 77 -2.30 0.67 -0.59
N LEU A 78 -2.65 0.41 0.65
CA LEU A 78 -1.77 -0.10 1.68
C LEU A 78 -1.98 -1.60 1.81
N PHE A 79 -0.92 -2.38 1.58
CA PHE A 79 -0.93 -3.83 1.78
C PHE A 79 -0.42 -4.20 3.17
N ILE A 80 -0.91 -5.30 3.72
CA ILE A 80 -0.33 -5.84 4.96
C ILE A 80 1.12 -6.31 4.72
N SER A 81 1.42 -6.79 3.52
CA SER A 81 2.72 -7.35 3.12
C SER A 81 3.40 -6.49 2.06
N SER A 82 4.68 -6.16 2.29
CA SER A 82 5.53 -5.46 1.30
C SER A 82 5.79 -6.30 0.05
N LYS A 83 5.75 -7.63 0.14
CA LYS A 83 5.84 -8.52 -1.02
C LYS A 83 4.62 -8.37 -1.94
N ALA A 84 3.42 -8.23 -1.34
CA ALA A 84 2.19 -8.00 -2.09
C ALA A 84 2.23 -6.62 -2.79
N ALA A 85 2.70 -5.59 -2.08
CA ALA A 85 2.88 -4.26 -2.65
C ALA A 85 3.82 -4.26 -3.87
N LYS A 86 4.99 -4.90 -3.77
CA LYS A 86 5.91 -5.05 -4.90
C LYS A 86 5.29 -5.81 -6.08
N SER A 87 4.68 -6.97 -5.82
CA SER A 87 4.00 -7.77 -6.84
C SER A 87 2.89 -7.00 -7.56
N CYS A 88 2.18 -6.14 -6.84
CA CYS A 88 1.15 -5.26 -7.40
C CYS A 88 1.77 -4.25 -8.38
N VAL A 89 2.85 -3.56 -7.97
CA VAL A 89 3.57 -2.62 -8.83
C VAL A 89 4.10 -3.31 -10.08
N ASP A 90 4.82 -4.43 -9.92
CA ASP A 90 5.43 -5.17 -11.02
C ASP A 90 4.41 -5.61 -12.09
N LYS A 91 3.17 -5.92 -11.66
CA LYS A 91 2.12 -6.43 -12.55
C LYS A 91 1.19 -5.36 -13.10
N LEU A 92 0.99 -4.24 -12.41
CA LEU A 92 0.03 -3.21 -12.82
C LEU A 92 0.67 -1.95 -13.40
N HIS A 93 1.96 -1.70 -13.15
CA HIS A 93 2.67 -0.56 -13.70
C HIS A 93 2.63 -0.58 -15.24
N GLN A 94 2.22 0.53 -15.85
CA GLN A 94 2.06 0.69 -17.30
C GLN A 94 1.04 -0.25 -17.95
N THR A 95 0.07 -0.74 -17.18
CA THR A 95 -1.06 -1.52 -17.73
C THR A 95 -2.25 -0.62 -18.06
N SER A 96 -3.06 -1.04 -19.03
CA SER A 96 -4.29 -0.34 -19.39
C SER A 96 -5.50 -0.91 -18.64
N LYS A 97 -6.28 -0.04 -17.99
CA LYS A 97 -7.60 -0.37 -17.44
C LYS A 97 -8.61 0.72 -17.78
N MET A 98 -9.78 0.29 -18.27
CA MET A 98 -10.86 1.19 -18.67
C MET A 98 -10.44 2.26 -19.69
N GLY A 99 -9.40 1.98 -20.49
CA GLY A 99 -8.89 2.91 -21.51
C GLY A 99 -7.70 3.78 -21.08
N ASN A 100 -7.36 3.83 -19.78
CA ASN A 100 -6.21 4.60 -19.30
C ASN A 100 -5.02 3.69 -18.99
N ILE A 101 -3.81 4.13 -19.35
CA ILE A 101 -2.55 3.50 -18.94
C ILE A 101 -2.18 4.04 -17.56
N MET A 102 -2.27 3.21 -16.53
CA MET A 102 -1.96 3.61 -15.16
C MET A 102 -0.46 3.48 -14.87
N THR A 103 0.06 4.42 -14.09
CA THR A 103 1.40 4.34 -13.53
C THR A 103 1.27 3.95 -12.06
N VAL A 104 1.96 2.90 -11.66
CA VAL A 104 1.88 2.33 -10.31
C VAL A 104 3.26 2.35 -9.70
N ILE A 105 3.42 2.96 -8.52
CA ILE A 105 4.72 3.13 -7.86
C ILE A 105 4.65 2.65 -6.42
N LEU A 106 5.76 2.10 -5.93
CA LEU A 106 5.90 1.72 -4.53
C LEU A 106 6.24 2.97 -3.71
N ASP A 107 5.36 3.38 -2.80
CA ASP A 107 5.60 4.52 -1.94
C ASP A 107 6.46 4.08 -0.74
N THR A 108 7.62 4.72 -0.63
CA THR A 108 8.61 4.48 0.42
C THR A 108 8.60 5.64 1.42
N MET A 109 7.42 6.17 1.77
CA MET A 109 7.21 7.13 2.87
C MET A 109 8.37 8.14 3.04
N GLY A 110 8.61 8.93 1.99
CA GLY A 110 9.32 10.21 2.10
C GLY A 110 10.78 10.17 2.54
N LYS A 111 11.62 9.30 1.97
CA LYS A 111 13.05 9.64 1.82
C LYS A 111 13.31 10.09 0.38
N LEU A 112 13.19 11.40 0.17
CA LEU A 112 14.01 12.13 -0.80
C LEU A 112 15.38 12.43 -0.15
#